data_AF-A0A8K0IB22-F1
#
_entry.id   AF-A0A8K0IB22-F1
#
_cell.length_a   1.000
_cell.length_b   1.000
_cell.length_c   1.000
_cell.angle_alpha   90.00
_cell.angle_beta   90.00
_cell.angle_gamma   90.00
#
_symmetry.space_group_name_H-M   'P 1'
#
loop_
_entity.id
_entity.type
_entity.pdbx_description
1 polymer ?
#
loop_
_entity_poly.entity_id
_entity_poly.type
_entity_poly.pdbx_seq_one_letter_code
_entity_poly.pdbx_strand_id
1 'polypeptide(L)'
;MRAFHALPLLLLLLHLRCPAPPPRPPRYLPPLPLRRLRRRCRRVRRHHRPPRHGPACDLVGPRRALVAASLLTAAPAAAAVSSPTSFILLRFLSDLFLSNFVANQCWMSFMFSPRVVGLANALSAGWANMGSAAAQLLMPLAYSLLLHLGAAPSAACRVALLLPAPLQIATALAVLAFAHDFPVEGKLMSRLDKKDRNSDVWRVLGGGLGNYRGWMLGMTYAYSNGVELTMENILAGYFYERFGLGMEAAGVVACCFGAANAVSRPGGGMVSDAMGRRFGMRGRLWSLWAVQTLGGLLGVVLGRVGTLGASMAVMFLFAVFVQAAAGLAFGVVPFVSKRFVIL
;
A
#
# COMPACT_ATOMS: atom_id res chain seq x y z
N MET A 1 2.36 11.52 -21.37
CA MET A 1 0.91 11.61 -21.07
C MET A 1 0.17 10.27 -21.22
N ARG A 2 0.43 9.43 -22.23
CA ARG A 2 -0.20 8.09 -22.35
C ARG A 2 0.09 7.13 -21.17
N ALA A 3 1.26 7.26 -20.52
CA ALA A 3 1.61 6.48 -19.32
C ALA A 3 0.83 6.88 -18.04
N PHE A 4 0.30 8.12 -17.98
CA PHE A 4 -0.43 8.63 -16.81
C PHE A 4 -1.82 8.00 -16.66
N HIS A 5 -2.43 7.57 -17.77
CA HIS A 5 -3.74 6.88 -17.75
C HIS A 5 -3.60 5.36 -17.55
N ALA A 6 -2.44 4.77 -17.87
CA ALA A 6 -2.20 3.33 -17.70
C ALA A 6 -1.78 2.96 -16.27
N LEU A 7 -1.04 3.82 -15.58
CA LEU A 7 -0.52 3.55 -14.24
C LEU A 7 -1.58 3.37 -13.13
N PRO A 8 -2.68 4.15 -13.10
CA PRO A 8 -3.74 3.98 -12.11
C PRO A 8 -4.48 2.64 -12.31
N LEU A 9 -4.70 2.25 -13.56
CA LEU A 9 -5.31 0.98 -13.96
C LEU A 9 -4.36 -0.21 -13.70
N LEU A 10 -3.05 -0.01 -13.85
CA LEU A 10 -2.04 -0.99 -13.45
C LEU A 10 -1.98 -1.19 -11.93
N LEU A 11 -2.06 -0.12 -11.15
CA LEU A 11 -2.01 -0.15 -9.69
C LEU A 11 -3.27 -0.76 -9.07
N LEU A 12 -4.43 -0.55 -9.71
CA LEU A 12 -5.69 -1.24 -9.43
C LEU A 12 -5.52 -2.76 -9.50
N LEU A 13 -4.87 -3.25 -10.56
CA LEU A 13 -4.63 -4.68 -10.79
C LEU A 13 -3.56 -5.25 -9.86
N LEU A 14 -2.58 -4.42 -9.49
CA LEU A 14 -1.50 -4.77 -8.57
C LEU A 14 -2.03 -5.00 -7.13
N HIS A 15 -2.96 -4.19 -6.62
CA HIS A 15 -3.50 -4.34 -5.26
C HIS A 15 -4.62 -5.38 -5.10
N LEU A 16 -5.02 -6.07 -6.18
CA LEU A 16 -5.94 -7.23 -6.11
C LEU A 16 -5.40 -8.40 -5.29
N ARG A 17 -4.14 -8.35 -4.87
CA ARG A 17 -3.43 -9.41 -4.17
C ARG A 17 -3.39 -9.26 -2.66
N CYS A 18 -4.07 -8.29 -2.06
CA CYS A 18 -4.27 -8.31 -0.61
C CYS A 18 -5.41 -9.30 -0.30
N PRO A 19 -5.13 -10.52 0.22
CA PRO A 19 -6.21 -11.39 0.62
C PRO A 19 -6.94 -10.70 1.78
N ALA A 20 -8.19 -10.33 1.55
CA ALA A 20 -9.14 -10.26 2.65
C ALA A 20 -9.06 -11.61 3.40
N PRO A 21 -8.90 -11.63 4.72
CA PRO A 21 -8.98 -12.88 5.46
C PRO A 21 -10.35 -13.52 5.16
N PRO A 22 -10.42 -14.82 4.86
CA PRO A 22 -11.72 -15.46 4.68
C PRO A 22 -12.54 -15.35 5.97
N PRO A 23 -13.87 -15.32 5.89
CA PRO A 23 -14.72 -15.48 7.07
C PRO A 23 -14.29 -16.72 7.86
N ARG A 24 -14.16 -16.55 9.17
CA ARG A 24 -13.75 -17.62 10.09
C ARG A 24 -14.64 -18.85 9.86
N PRO A 25 -14.09 -20.04 9.57
CA PRO A 25 -14.87 -21.27 9.65
C PRO A 25 -15.26 -21.53 11.12
N PRO A 26 -16.43 -22.17 11.37
CA PRO A 26 -16.90 -22.46 12.71
C PRO A 26 -15.89 -23.32 13.50
N ARG A 27 -15.75 -22.98 14.78
CA ARG A 27 -14.86 -23.61 15.77
C ARG A 27 -15.01 -25.13 15.80
N TYR A 28 -14.02 -25.85 15.30
CA TYR A 28 -13.68 -27.19 15.77
C TYR A 28 -12.17 -27.41 15.68
N LEU A 29 -11.44 -27.15 16.77
CA LEU A 29 -10.19 -27.85 17.08
C LEU A 29 -9.85 -27.62 18.58
N PRO A 30 -9.43 -28.66 19.34
CA PRO A 30 -9.19 -28.57 20.78
C PRO A 30 -7.87 -27.85 21.10
N PRO A 31 -7.68 -27.36 22.34
CA PRO A 31 -6.53 -26.55 22.71
C PRO A 31 -5.26 -27.42 22.82
N LEU A 32 -4.21 -27.06 22.08
CA LEU A 32 -2.87 -27.66 22.24
C LEU A 32 -1.96 -26.75 23.09
N PRO A 33 -1.11 -27.32 23.96
CA PRO A 33 -0.44 -26.61 25.04
C PRO A 33 0.81 -25.86 24.56
N LEU A 34 0.75 -24.53 24.52
CA LEU A 34 1.89 -23.65 24.28
C LEU A 34 2.71 -23.44 25.57
N ARG A 35 3.68 -24.32 25.85
CA ARG A 35 4.67 -24.03 26.93
C ARG A 35 6.15 -24.34 26.64
N ARG A 36 6.56 -24.73 25.42
CA ARG A 36 7.98 -25.05 25.14
C ARG A 36 8.57 -24.50 23.84
N LEU A 37 8.21 -23.28 23.42
CA LEU A 37 8.87 -22.64 22.27
C LEU A 37 9.25 -21.16 22.46
N ARG A 38 9.58 -20.75 23.68
CA ARG A 38 10.06 -19.38 23.99
C ARG A 38 11.58 -19.25 24.23
N ARG A 39 12.39 -20.29 23.97
CA ARG A 39 13.83 -20.26 24.30
C ARG A 39 14.81 -20.61 23.16
N ARG A 40 14.40 -20.68 21.89
CA ARG A 40 15.32 -20.99 20.77
C ARG A 40 15.35 -19.99 19.60
N CYS A 41 14.95 -18.74 19.80
CA CYS A 41 15.12 -17.64 18.83
C CYS A 41 16.13 -16.58 19.29
N ARG A 42 17.33 -17.02 19.71
CA ARG A 42 18.53 -16.17 19.80
C ARG A 42 19.74 -16.98 19.36
N ARG A 43 19.87 -17.23 18.04
CA ARG A 43 21.12 -17.55 17.31
C ARG A 43 20.80 -18.04 15.90
N VAL A 44 20.32 -17.14 15.04
CA VAL A 44 20.59 -17.19 13.59
C VAL A 44 20.69 -15.73 13.12
N ARG A 45 21.86 -15.13 13.34
CA ARG A 45 22.31 -13.92 12.63
C ARG A 45 23.39 -14.40 11.67
N ARG A 46 23.03 -14.60 10.41
CA ARG A 46 23.88 -14.41 9.20
C ARG A 46 23.15 -15.02 7.99
N HIS A 47 23.15 -14.25 6.91
CA HIS A 47 22.62 -14.57 5.57
C HIS A 47 21.11 -14.79 5.40
N HIS A 48 20.38 -13.68 5.37
CA HIS A 48 19.53 -13.31 4.23
C HIS A 48 19.23 -11.82 4.31
N ARG A 49 19.65 -11.06 3.28
CA ARG A 49 19.29 -9.64 3.15
C ARG A 49 18.03 -9.60 2.27
N PRO A 50 16.86 -9.17 2.76
CA PRO A 50 15.73 -8.93 1.89
C PRO A 50 16.08 -7.79 0.90
N PRO A 51 15.56 -7.83 -0.33
CA PRO A 51 15.71 -6.71 -1.26
C PRO A 51 15.04 -5.47 -0.67
N ARG A 52 15.79 -4.36 -0.60
CA ARG A 52 15.32 -3.08 -0.07
C ARG A 52 15.01 -2.16 -1.25
N HIS A 53 13.76 -1.75 -1.42
CA HIS A 53 13.35 -1.05 -2.63
C HIS A 53 13.79 0.40 -2.77
N GLY A 54 13.99 1.15 -1.67
CA GLY A 54 14.50 2.53 -1.75
C GLY A 54 15.84 2.60 -2.50
N PRO A 55 16.92 1.95 -1.99
CA PRO A 55 18.21 1.95 -2.67
C PRO A 55 18.19 1.29 -4.05
N ALA A 56 17.25 0.38 -4.32
CA ALA A 56 17.11 -0.24 -5.64
C ALA A 56 16.58 0.74 -6.69
N CYS A 57 15.69 1.67 -6.31
CA CYS A 57 15.22 2.74 -7.18
C CYS A 57 16.37 3.69 -7.54
N ASP A 58 17.23 4.00 -6.57
CA ASP A 58 18.39 4.88 -6.75
C ASP A 58 19.45 4.28 -7.69
N LEU A 59 19.64 2.95 -7.63
CA LEU A 59 20.71 2.26 -8.35
C LEU A 59 20.30 1.75 -9.73
N VAL A 60 19.09 1.23 -9.87
CA VAL A 60 18.63 0.52 -11.08
C VAL A 60 17.54 1.32 -11.83
N GLY A 61 17.04 2.40 -11.21
CA GLY A 61 15.91 3.16 -11.70
C GLY A 61 14.57 2.58 -11.23
N PRO A 62 13.56 3.43 -11.00
CA PRO A 62 12.29 3.03 -10.40
C PRO A 62 11.49 2.05 -11.29
N ARG A 63 11.53 2.20 -12.63
CA ARG A 63 10.86 1.29 -13.57
C ARG A 63 11.37 -0.14 -13.47
N ARG A 64 12.70 -0.33 -13.52
CA ARG A 64 13.32 -1.66 -13.46
C ARG A 64 13.15 -2.30 -12.09
N ALA A 65 13.24 -1.52 -11.02
CA ALA A 65 12.98 -1.98 -9.66
C ALA A 65 11.53 -2.50 -9.50
N LEU A 66 10.55 -1.74 -10.00
CA LEU A 66 9.13 -2.09 -9.93
C LEU A 66 8.80 -3.35 -10.75
N VAL A 67 9.36 -3.48 -11.95
CA VAL A 67 9.16 -4.68 -12.79
C VAL A 67 9.81 -5.91 -12.15
N ALA A 68 11.05 -5.80 -11.67
CA ALA A 68 11.77 -6.92 -11.09
C ALA A 68 11.04 -7.49 -9.86
N ALA A 69 10.54 -6.63 -8.96
CA ALA A 69 9.75 -7.10 -7.83
C ALA A 69 8.38 -7.66 -8.22
N SER A 70 7.73 -7.06 -9.22
CA SER A 70 6.45 -7.57 -9.72
C SER A 70 6.60 -8.97 -10.34
N LEU A 71 7.67 -9.23 -11.08
CA LEU A 71 7.92 -10.57 -11.65
C LEU A 71 8.37 -11.58 -10.59
N LEU A 72 9.27 -11.18 -9.68
CA LEU A 72 9.75 -12.04 -8.59
C LEU A 72 8.60 -12.52 -7.70
N THR A 73 7.65 -11.64 -7.44
CA THR A 73 6.51 -11.93 -6.57
C THR A 73 5.34 -12.58 -7.31
N ALA A 74 5.31 -12.63 -8.66
CA ALA A 74 4.24 -13.30 -9.41
C ALA A 74 4.34 -14.84 -9.35
N ALA A 75 5.56 -15.38 -9.38
CA ALA A 75 5.85 -16.82 -9.37
C ALA A 75 5.26 -17.66 -8.19
N PRO A 76 5.18 -17.15 -6.95
CA PRO A 76 4.67 -17.91 -5.80
C PRO A 76 3.17 -18.18 -5.82
N ALA A 77 2.34 -17.38 -6.51
CA ALA A 77 0.88 -17.57 -6.51
C ALA A 77 0.48 -18.95 -7.07
N ALA A 78 1.27 -19.51 -7.99
CA ALA A 78 1.03 -20.81 -8.61
C ALA A 78 1.29 -22.01 -7.67
N ALA A 79 2.03 -21.83 -6.57
CA ALA A 79 2.35 -22.90 -5.64
C ALA A 79 1.20 -23.06 -4.62
N ALA A 80 0.27 -23.95 -4.95
CA ALA A 80 -0.90 -24.29 -4.14
C ALA A 80 -0.61 -24.34 -2.63
N VAL A 81 -1.36 -23.54 -1.85
CA VAL A 81 -1.29 -23.54 -0.37
C VAL A 81 -1.71 -24.91 0.14
N SER A 82 -0.72 -25.71 0.53
CA SER A 82 -0.90 -27.03 1.13
C SER A 82 -0.32 -27.13 2.55
N SER A 83 0.46 -26.15 3.01
CA SER A 83 1.16 -26.17 4.29
C SER A 83 1.11 -24.80 4.99
N PRO A 84 1.08 -24.74 6.34
CA PRO A 84 1.22 -23.49 7.08
C PRO A 84 2.48 -22.70 6.69
N THR A 85 3.58 -23.39 6.40
CA THR A 85 4.84 -22.78 5.98
C THR A 85 4.71 -22.11 4.61
N SER A 86 4.00 -22.73 3.67
CA SER A 86 3.78 -22.13 2.34
C SER A 86 2.84 -20.92 2.40
N PHE A 87 1.84 -20.93 3.30
CA PHE A 87 1.01 -19.76 3.56
C PHE A 87 1.82 -18.56 4.10
N ILE A 88 2.73 -18.79 5.06
CA ILE A 88 3.60 -17.73 5.61
C ILE A 88 4.54 -17.18 4.52
N LEU A 89 5.13 -18.07 3.71
CA LEU A 89 6.00 -17.68 2.60
C LEU A 89 5.25 -16.81 1.58
N LEU A 90 4.01 -17.18 1.23
CA LEU A 90 3.19 -16.41 0.29
C LEU A 90 2.84 -15.03 0.82
N ARG A 91 2.54 -14.94 2.12
CA ARG A 91 2.26 -13.65 2.76
C ARG A 91 3.50 -12.76 2.76
N PHE A 92 4.66 -13.30 3.11
CA PHE A 92 5.94 -12.59 3.02
C PHE A 92 6.26 -12.10 1.60
N LEU A 93 6.00 -12.93 0.58
CA LEU A 93 6.22 -12.54 -0.83
C LEU A 93 5.20 -11.50 -1.31
N SER A 94 3.97 -11.53 -0.78
CA SER A 94 2.96 -10.50 -1.04
C SER A 94 3.33 -9.16 -0.36
N ASP A 95 3.99 -9.20 0.79
CA ASP A 95 4.49 -7.99 1.45
C ASP A 95 5.67 -7.36 0.68
N LEU A 96 6.55 -8.18 0.08
CA LEU A 96 7.59 -7.67 -0.83
C LEU A 96 6.98 -6.97 -2.04
N PHE A 97 5.86 -7.48 -2.55
CA PHE A 97 5.16 -6.83 -3.64
C PHE A 97 4.61 -5.46 -3.25
N LEU A 98 4.09 -5.31 -2.03
CA LEU A 98 3.57 -4.04 -1.53
C LEU A 98 4.64 -2.93 -1.52
N SER A 99 5.92 -3.30 -1.43
CA SER A 99 7.01 -2.34 -1.50
C SER A 99 7.17 -1.66 -2.86
N ASN A 100 6.53 -2.18 -3.94
CA ASN A 100 6.40 -1.47 -5.23
C ASN A 100 5.73 -0.10 -5.08
N PHE A 101 4.94 0.09 -4.02
CA PHE A 101 4.36 1.39 -3.69
C PHE A 101 5.45 2.47 -3.55
N VAL A 102 6.58 2.15 -2.92
CA VAL A 102 7.70 3.09 -2.74
C VAL A 102 8.32 3.48 -4.08
N ALA A 103 8.62 2.48 -4.93
CA ALA A 103 9.18 2.72 -6.25
C ALA A 103 8.25 3.59 -7.13
N ASN A 104 6.94 3.40 -6.98
CA ASN A 104 5.94 4.21 -7.66
C ASN A 104 5.92 5.67 -7.19
N GLN A 105 5.96 5.93 -5.88
CA GLN A 105 6.03 7.29 -5.34
C GLN A 105 7.33 8.01 -5.76
N CYS A 106 8.42 7.25 -5.82
CA CYS A 106 9.70 7.73 -6.31
C CYS A 106 9.62 8.17 -7.76
N TRP A 107 9.05 7.30 -8.60
CA TRP A 107 8.91 7.57 -10.02
C TRP A 107 8.04 8.80 -10.31
N MET A 108 6.91 8.92 -9.61
CA MET A 108 6.03 10.10 -9.71
C MET A 108 6.74 11.39 -9.32
N SER A 109 7.56 11.34 -8.28
CA SER A 109 8.30 12.52 -7.81
C SER A 109 9.38 12.99 -8.78
N PHE A 110 9.89 12.10 -9.64
CA PHE A 110 10.79 12.49 -10.74
C PHE A 110 10.05 12.99 -11.98
N MET A 111 8.84 12.50 -12.24
CA MET A 111 8.05 12.81 -13.43
C MET A 111 7.34 14.17 -13.35
N PHE A 112 7.01 14.62 -12.14
CA PHE A 112 6.15 15.79 -11.92
C PHE A 112 6.87 16.93 -11.21
N SER A 113 6.51 18.17 -11.58
CA SER A 113 7.11 19.36 -10.95
C SER A 113 6.69 19.51 -9.48
N PRO A 114 7.51 20.17 -8.63
CA PRO A 114 7.19 20.35 -7.21
C PRO A 114 5.86 21.07 -6.94
N ARG A 115 5.31 21.82 -7.91
CA ARG A 115 4.02 22.51 -7.75
C ARG A 115 2.81 21.58 -7.77
N VAL A 116 2.95 20.40 -8.39
CA VAL A 116 1.86 19.42 -8.60
C VAL A 116 2.22 18.00 -8.15
N VAL A 117 3.42 17.82 -7.59
CA VAL A 117 3.94 16.51 -7.17
C VAL A 117 3.08 15.90 -6.06
N GLY A 118 2.49 16.71 -5.19
CA GLY A 118 1.59 16.25 -4.13
C GLY A 118 0.34 15.59 -4.70
N LEU A 119 -0.33 16.26 -5.63
CA LEU A 119 -1.47 15.70 -6.36
C LEU A 119 -1.10 14.45 -7.17
N ALA A 120 0.02 14.46 -7.89
CA ALA A 120 0.44 13.32 -8.72
C ALA A 120 0.69 12.06 -7.88
N ASN A 121 1.45 12.19 -6.78
CA ASN A 121 1.71 11.11 -5.82
C ASN A 121 0.41 10.61 -5.17
N ALA A 122 -0.44 11.54 -4.73
CA ALA A 122 -1.70 11.22 -4.06
C ALA A 122 -2.71 10.54 -4.99
N LEU A 123 -2.81 10.96 -6.26
CA LEU A 123 -3.67 10.32 -7.25
C LEU A 123 -3.20 8.89 -7.55
N SER A 124 -1.90 8.72 -7.77
CA SER A 124 -1.32 7.40 -8.02
C SER A 124 -1.51 6.47 -6.81
N ALA A 125 -1.29 6.98 -5.59
CA ALA A 125 -1.56 6.23 -4.36
C ALA A 125 -3.05 5.90 -4.17
N GLY A 126 -3.95 6.84 -4.44
CA GLY A 126 -5.39 6.63 -4.31
C GLY A 126 -5.90 5.48 -5.17
N TRP A 127 -5.45 5.44 -6.43
CA TRP A 127 -5.78 4.34 -7.34
C TRP A 127 -5.17 3.00 -6.95
N ALA A 128 -3.95 3.01 -6.40
CA ALA A 128 -3.36 1.79 -5.85
C ALA A 128 -4.23 1.21 -4.74
N ASN A 129 -4.66 2.03 -3.78
CA ASN A 129 -5.50 1.56 -2.68
C ASN A 129 -6.93 1.19 -3.14
N MET A 130 -7.43 1.77 -4.23
CA MET A 130 -8.69 1.30 -4.83
C MET A 130 -8.61 -0.17 -5.30
N GLY A 131 -7.44 -0.67 -5.67
CA GLY A 131 -7.27 -2.09 -6.01
C GLY A 131 -7.49 -3.03 -4.82
N SER A 132 -7.17 -2.59 -3.59
CA SER A 132 -7.48 -3.33 -2.36
C SER A 132 -9.00 -3.42 -2.15
N ALA A 133 -9.71 -2.31 -2.34
CA ALA A 133 -11.17 -2.26 -2.27
C ALA A 133 -11.83 -3.16 -3.34
N ALA A 134 -11.33 -3.10 -4.58
CA ALA A 134 -11.80 -3.96 -5.65
C ALA A 134 -11.56 -5.45 -5.34
N ALA A 135 -10.46 -5.80 -4.68
CA ALA A 135 -10.17 -7.18 -4.27
C ALA A 135 -11.22 -7.72 -3.28
N GLN A 136 -11.69 -6.87 -2.35
CA GLN A 136 -12.71 -7.24 -1.36
C GLN A 136 -14.05 -7.61 -1.99
N LEU A 137 -14.34 -7.10 -3.19
CA LEU A 137 -15.55 -7.41 -3.95
C LEU A 137 -15.34 -8.50 -5.00
N LEU A 138 -14.24 -8.42 -5.77
CA LEU A 138 -13.95 -9.36 -6.87
C LEU A 138 -13.56 -10.75 -6.38
N MET A 139 -12.83 -10.87 -5.26
CA MET A 139 -12.37 -12.17 -4.77
C MET A 139 -13.52 -13.07 -4.28
N PRO A 140 -14.48 -12.58 -3.45
CA PRO A 140 -15.66 -13.36 -3.10
C PRO A 140 -16.55 -13.71 -4.30
N LEU A 141 -16.70 -12.79 -5.26
CA LEU A 141 -17.46 -13.06 -6.49
C LEU A 141 -16.80 -14.15 -7.33
N ALA A 142 -15.49 -14.08 -7.54
CA ALA A 142 -14.74 -15.12 -8.24
C ALA A 142 -14.85 -16.48 -7.53
N TYR A 143 -14.80 -16.50 -6.19
CA TYR A 143 -14.99 -17.72 -5.41
C TYR A 143 -16.39 -18.32 -5.58
N SER A 144 -17.44 -17.49 -5.48
CA SER A 144 -18.84 -17.92 -5.68
C SER A 144 -19.09 -18.45 -7.09
N LEU A 145 -18.50 -17.82 -8.12
CA LEU A 145 -18.59 -18.29 -9.50
C LEU A 145 -17.96 -19.68 -9.66
N LEU A 146 -16.78 -19.90 -9.09
CA LEU A 146 -16.11 -21.21 -9.13
C LEU A 146 -16.93 -22.31 -8.44
N LEU A 147 -17.63 -21.99 -7.34
CA LEU A 147 -18.55 -22.92 -6.70
C LEU A 147 -19.75 -23.26 -7.61
N HIS A 148 -20.34 -22.27 -8.28
CA HIS A 148 -21.43 -22.50 -9.24
C HIS A 148 -20.99 -23.33 -10.46
N LEU A 149 -19.71 -23.23 -10.85
CA LEU A 149 -19.11 -24.06 -11.89
C LEU A 149 -18.77 -25.49 -11.43
N GLY A 150 -19.11 -25.87 -10.19
CA GLY A 150 -18.93 -27.21 -9.65
C GLY A 150 -17.54 -27.49 -9.07
N ALA A 151 -16.71 -26.47 -8.84
CA ALA A 151 -15.41 -26.67 -8.21
C ALA A 151 -15.56 -26.99 -6.71
N ALA A 152 -14.78 -27.96 -6.23
CA ALA A 152 -14.70 -28.24 -4.80
C ALA A 152 -14.26 -26.99 -4.01
N PRO A 153 -14.77 -26.72 -2.80
CA PRO A 153 -14.47 -25.49 -2.04
C PRO A 153 -12.97 -25.23 -1.82
N SER A 154 -12.18 -26.29 -1.67
CA SER A 154 -10.72 -26.24 -1.53
C SER A 154 -10.01 -25.87 -2.83
N ALA A 155 -10.53 -26.32 -3.97
CA ALA A 155 -10.02 -25.96 -5.30
C ALA A 155 -10.44 -24.53 -5.68
N ALA A 156 -11.70 -24.16 -5.43
CA ALA A 156 -12.24 -22.83 -5.71
C ALA A 156 -11.43 -21.73 -5.00
N CYS A 157 -11.07 -21.94 -3.72
CA CYS A 157 -10.24 -21.00 -2.96
C CYS A 157 -8.84 -20.85 -3.58
N ARG A 158 -8.22 -21.95 -3.99
CA ARG A 158 -6.88 -21.93 -4.62
C ARG A 158 -6.90 -21.23 -5.97
N VAL A 159 -7.90 -21.51 -6.80
CA VAL A 159 -8.05 -20.90 -8.12
C VAL A 159 -8.40 -19.42 -8.02
N ALA A 160 -9.24 -19.01 -7.07
CA ALA A 160 -9.51 -17.60 -6.82
C ALA A 160 -8.24 -16.82 -6.45
N LEU A 161 -7.33 -17.41 -5.66
CA LEU A 161 -6.04 -16.81 -5.31
C LEU A 161 -5.05 -16.68 -6.48
N LEU A 162 -5.29 -17.39 -7.59
CA LEU A 162 -4.50 -17.23 -8.81
C LEU A 162 -4.92 -16.01 -9.63
N LEU A 163 -6.13 -15.49 -9.45
CA LEU A 163 -6.68 -14.38 -10.24
C LEU A 163 -5.78 -13.12 -10.30
N PRO A 164 -5.13 -12.67 -9.20
CA PRO A 164 -4.30 -11.46 -9.24
C PRO A 164 -2.95 -11.66 -9.96
N ALA A 165 -2.45 -12.90 -10.05
CA ALA A 165 -1.12 -13.19 -10.59
C ALA A 165 -0.95 -12.87 -12.09
N PRO A 166 -1.84 -13.31 -13.01
CA PRO A 166 -1.72 -12.96 -14.43
C PRO A 166 -1.91 -11.47 -14.66
N LEU A 167 -2.79 -10.81 -13.90
CA LEU A 167 -3.00 -9.36 -13.94
C LEU A 167 -1.70 -8.64 -13.55
N GLN A 168 -1.05 -9.08 -12.48
CA GLN A 168 0.25 -8.57 -12.07
C GLN A 168 1.35 -8.77 -13.14
N ILE A 169 1.43 -9.93 -13.78
CA ILE A 169 2.41 -10.17 -14.86
C ILE A 169 2.11 -9.26 -16.05
N ALA A 170 0.85 -9.16 -16.47
CA ALA A 170 0.43 -8.28 -17.56
C ALA A 170 0.78 -6.82 -17.26
N THR A 171 0.57 -6.37 -16.02
CA THR A 171 0.97 -5.02 -15.59
C THR A 171 2.48 -4.82 -15.66
N ALA A 172 3.29 -5.76 -15.19
CA ALA A 172 4.74 -5.68 -15.26
C ALA A 172 5.25 -5.60 -16.71
N LEU A 173 4.68 -6.41 -17.61
CA LEU A 173 4.97 -6.36 -19.04
C LEU A 173 4.52 -5.05 -19.69
N ALA A 174 3.37 -4.52 -19.30
CA ALA A 174 2.88 -3.22 -19.77
C ALA A 174 3.80 -2.07 -19.32
N VAL A 175 4.32 -2.09 -18.09
CA VAL A 175 5.36 -1.12 -17.66
C VAL A 175 6.61 -1.28 -18.52
N LEU A 176 7.05 -2.50 -18.81
CA LEU A 176 8.20 -2.69 -19.70
C LEU A 176 7.94 -2.17 -21.11
N ALA A 177 6.74 -2.33 -21.67
CA ALA A 177 6.44 -1.92 -23.03
C ALA A 177 6.18 -0.40 -23.18
N PHE A 178 5.44 0.20 -22.25
CA PHE A 178 4.90 1.56 -22.42
C PHE A 178 5.56 2.63 -21.54
N ALA A 179 6.13 2.24 -20.40
CA ALA A 179 6.77 3.20 -19.51
C ALA A 179 8.12 3.63 -20.04
N HIS A 180 8.40 4.92 -19.90
CA HIS A 180 9.73 5.48 -20.16
C HIS A 180 10.21 6.17 -18.90
N ASP A 181 11.46 5.95 -18.55
CA ASP A 181 12.15 6.81 -17.59
C ASP A 181 12.66 8.03 -18.37
N PHE A 182 12.47 9.24 -17.84
CA PHE A 182 13.08 10.42 -18.47
C PHE A 182 14.60 10.30 -18.38
N PRO A 183 15.35 10.87 -19.35
CA PRO A 183 16.80 10.83 -19.40
C PRO A 183 17.39 11.77 -18.34
N VAL A 184 17.29 11.39 -17.07
CA VAL A 184 18.30 11.72 -16.07
C VAL A 184 19.36 10.60 -16.03
N GLU A 185 19.34 9.69 -17.01
CA GLU A 185 20.36 8.64 -17.21
C GLU A 185 21.77 9.20 -17.53
N GLY A 186 21.92 10.47 -17.92
CA GLY A 186 23.20 10.99 -18.42
C GLY A 186 24.03 11.86 -17.48
N LYS A 187 23.43 12.79 -16.71
CA LYS A 187 24.19 13.87 -16.01
C LYS A 187 24.35 13.68 -14.51
N LEU A 188 23.52 12.86 -13.86
CA LEU A 188 23.65 12.58 -12.42
C LEU A 188 24.46 11.29 -12.18
N MET A 189 24.25 10.25 -12.98
CA MET A 189 25.05 9.00 -12.94
C MET A 189 26.50 9.20 -13.43
N SER A 190 26.75 10.08 -14.41
CA SER A 190 28.13 10.39 -14.86
C SER A 190 28.98 11.16 -13.83
N ARG A 191 28.36 11.72 -12.78
CA ARG A 191 29.09 12.25 -11.62
C ARG A 191 29.37 11.19 -10.54
N LEU A 192 28.66 10.07 -10.58
CA LEU A 192 28.78 8.99 -9.60
C LEU A 192 29.68 7.84 -10.06
N ASP A 193 30.08 7.81 -11.33
CA ASP A 193 30.93 6.73 -11.81
C ASP A 193 32.41 7.10 -11.78
N LYS A 194 33.08 6.70 -10.68
CA LYS A 194 34.33 5.89 -10.70
C LYS A 194 35.00 5.66 -9.35
N LYS A 195 34.47 6.18 -8.23
CA LYS A 195 35.07 5.93 -6.92
C LYS A 195 33.98 5.65 -5.89
N ASP A 196 33.91 4.40 -5.42
CA ASP A 196 33.33 4.02 -4.12
C ASP A 196 31.84 3.60 -4.02
N ARG A 197 31.40 2.71 -4.93
CA ARG A 197 30.02 2.16 -5.01
C ARG A 197 29.51 1.39 -3.77
N ASN A 198 30.39 0.93 -2.88
CA ASN A 198 29.99 0.16 -1.67
C ASN A 198 29.95 1.05 -0.41
N SER A 199 30.76 2.10 -0.34
CA SER A 199 30.67 3.11 0.74
C SER A 199 29.45 4.01 0.56
N ASP A 200 28.95 4.15 -0.68
CA ASP A 200 27.73 4.90 -0.99
C ASP A 200 26.44 4.29 -0.44
N VAL A 201 26.23 2.97 -0.55
CA VAL A 201 24.99 2.35 -0.04
C VAL A 201 24.90 2.49 1.49
N TRP A 202 26.01 2.27 2.21
CA TRP A 202 26.05 2.45 3.66
C TRP A 202 25.97 3.91 4.08
N ARG A 203 26.50 4.85 3.28
CA ARG A 203 26.39 6.30 3.51
C ARG A 203 24.97 6.81 3.27
N VAL A 204 24.30 6.36 2.21
CA VAL A 204 22.89 6.67 1.93
C VAL A 204 21.98 6.06 2.99
N LEU A 205 22.23 4.80 3.39
CA LEU A 205 21.50 4.17 4.49
C LEU A 205 21.73 4.88 5.82
N GLY A 206 22.98 5.21 6.16
CA GLY A 206 23.33 5.93 7.39
C GLY A 206 22.73 7.34 7.43
N GLY A 207 22.78 8.06 6.30
CA GLY A 207 22.18 9.38 6.15
C GLY A 207 20.64 9.35 6.23
N GLY A 208 20.01 8.34 5.61
CA GLY A 208 18.56 8.14 5.68
C GLY A 208 18.08 7.76 7.08
N LEU A 209 18.72 6.78 7.72
CA LEU A 209 18.38 6.33 9.08
C LEU A 209 18.71 7.37 10.15
N GLY A 210 19.67 8.26 9.92
CA GLY A 210 20.00 9.36 10.83
C GLY A 210 19.10 10.59 10.71
N ASN A 211 18.23 10.67 9.68
CA ASN A 211 17.42 11.85 9.43
C ASN A 211 16.14 11.84 10.28
N TYR A 212 16.17 12.53 11.42
CA TYR A 212 15.02 12.66 12.32
C TYR A 212 13.76 13.22 11.62
N ARG A 213 13.91 14.10 10.62
CA ARG A 213 12.77 14.66 9.87
C ARG A 213 12.07 13.61 9.01
N GLY A 214 12.85 12.68 8.44
CA GLY A 214 12.34 11.53 7.71
C GLY A 214 11.55 10.60 8.62
N TRP A 215 12.06 10.33 9.82
CA TRP A 215 11.35 9.53 10.83
C TRP A 215 10.04 10.18 11.30
N MET A 216 10.04 11.48 11.57
CA MET A 216 8.82 12.18 11.97
C MET A 216 7.74 12.09 10.88
N LEU A 217 8.09 12.38 9.62
CA LEU A 217 7.15 12.26 8.50
C LEU A 217 6.71 10.81 8.25
N GLY A 218 7.64 9.86 8.37
CA GLY A 218 7.35 8.43 8.25
C GLY A 218 6.34 7.97 9.31
N MET A 219 6.48 8.45 10.55
CA MET A 219 5.50 8.19 11.60
C MET A 219 4.15 8.87 11.31
N THR A 220 4.14 10.13 10.89
CA THR A 220 2.90 10.84 10.53
C THR A 220 2.13 10.11 9.44
N TYR A 221 2.82 9.63 8.40
CA TYR A 221 2.24 8.82 7.34
C TYR A 221 1.79 7.44 7.84
N ALA A 222 2.58 6.79 8.71
CA ALA A 222 2.18 5.53 9.33
C ALA A 222 0.90 5.67 10.16
N TYR A 223 0.68 6.80 10.83
CA TYR A 223 -0.55 7.06 11.57
C TYR A 223 -1.77 7.34 10.69
N SER A 224 -1.61 7.86 9.47
CA SER A 224 -2.74 8.02 8.54
C SER A 224 -2.96 6.74 7.74
N ASN A 225 -1.99 6.39 6.89
CA ASN A 225 -2.08 5.23 6.01
C ASN A 225 -2.13 3.90 6.76
N GLY A 226 -1.44 3.77 7.90
CA GLY A 226 -1.49 2.53 8.69
C GLY A 226 -2.83 2.33 9.40
N VAL A 227 -3.45 3.42 9.88
CA VAL A 227 -4.82 3.37 10.43
C VAL A 227 -5.83 3.01 9.35
N GLU A 228 -5.67 3.58 8.16
CA GLU A 228 -6.50 3.24 7.00
C GLU A 228 -6.43 1.75 6.65
N LEU A 229 -5.22 1.20 6.46
CA LEU A 229 -5.03 -0.23 6.15
C LEU A 229 -5.55 -1.14 7.27
N THR A 230 -5.41 -0.71 8.53
CA THR A 230 -5.95 -1.45 9.67
C THR A 230 -7.46 -1.49 9.61
N MET A 231 -8.10 -0.35 9.33
CA MET A 231 -9.55 -0.25 9.18
C MET A 231 -10.04 -1.11 8.02
N GLU A 232 -9.44 -1.00 6.84
CA GLU A 232 -9.81 -1.82 5.66
C GLU A 232 -9.82 -3.33 5.97
N ASN A 233 -8.91 -3.81 6.82
CA ASN A 233 -8.82 -5.22 7.17
C ASN A 233 -9.84 -5.67 8.24
N ILE A 234 -10.31 -4.78 9.12
CA ILE A 234 -11.23 -5.12 10.21
C ILE A 234 -12.68 -4.70 9.96
N LEU A 235 -12.91 -3.79 9.02
CA LEU A 235 -14.20 -3.08 8.86
C LEU A 235 -15.37 -4.03 8.55
N ALA A 236 -15.17 -4.96 7.63
CA ALA A 236 -16.19 -5.95 7.29
C ALA A 236 -16.55 -6.82 8.52
N GLY A 237 -15.54 -7.26 9.28
CA GLY A 237 -15.74 -8.01 10.51
C GLY A 237 -16.44 -7.20 11.60
N TYR A 238 -16.11 -5.91 11.72
CA TYR A 238 -16.74 -5.00 12.68
C TYR A 238 -18.26 -4.88 12.44
N PHE A 239 -18.70 -4.62 11.21
CA PHE A 239 -20.13 -4.50 10.92
C PHE A 239 -20.88 -5.83 11.01
N TYR A 240 -20.21 -6.95 10.67
CA TYR A 240 -20.76 -8.28 10.84
C TYR A 240 -20.97 -8.63 12.33
N GLU A 241 -19.92 -8.53 13.16
CA GLU A 241 -19.96 -8.95 14.57
C GLU A 241 -20.76 -7.96 15.45
N ARG A 242 -20.72 -6.66 15.17
CA ARG A 242 -21.35 -5.63 16.04
C ARG A 242 -22.82 -5.38 15.71
N PHE A 243 -23.17 -5.35 14.43
CA PHE A 243 -24.50 -4.95 13.96
C PHE A 243 -25.27 -6.08 13.30
N GLY A 244 -24.68 -7.27 13.15
CA GLY A 244 -25.32 -8.42 12.51
C GLY A 244 -25.57 -8.20 11.01
N LEU A 245 -24.82 -7.30 10.36
CA LEU A 245 -24.94 -7.11 8.91
C LEU A 245 -24.61 -8.42 8.19
N GLY A 246 -25.34 -8.74 7.13
CA GLY A 246 -24.95 -9.82 6.22
C GLY A 246 -23.54 -9.60 5.68
N MET A 247 -22.78 -10.68 5.50
CA MET A 247 -21.39 -10.64 5.02
C MET A 247 -21.23 -9.85 3.71
N GLU A 248 -22.20 -9.97 2.81
CA GLU A 248 -22.21 -9.23 1.54
C GLU A 248 -22.35 -7.73 1.77
N ALA A 249 -23.33 -7.30 2.58
CA ALA A 249 -23.52 -5.90 2.92
C ALA A 249 -22.31 -5.31 3.67
N ALA A 250 -21.72 -6.06 4.61
CA ALA A 250 -20.51 -5.64 5.31
C ALA A 250 -19.30 -5.50 4.37
N GLY A 251 -19.18 -6.40 3.38
CA GLY A 251 -18.17 -6.31 2.33
C GLY A 251 -18.35 -5.10 1.43
N VAL A 252 -19.59 -4.75 1.06
CA VAL A 252 -19.90 -3.53 0.28
C VAL A 252 -19.51 -2.28 1.07
N VAL A 253 -19.83 -2.22 2.36
CA VAL A 253 -19.45 -1.09 3.23
C VAL A 253 -17.93 -0.93 3.32
N ALA A 254 -17.20 -2.05 3.48
CA ALA A 254 -15.74 -2.05 3.47
C ALA A 254 -15.15 -1.62 2.12
N CYS A 255 -15.75 -2.09 1.02
CA CYS A 255 -15.39 -1.66 -0.33
C CYS A 255 -15.62 -0.16 -0.53
N CYS A 256 -16.73 0.41 -0.05
CA CYS A 256 -16.99 1.85 -0.13
C CYS A 256 -15.96 2.67 0.65
N PHE A 257 -15.55 2.19 1.83
CA PHE A 257 -14.47 2.81 2.59
C PHE A 257 -13.16 2.84 1.80
N GLY A 258 -12.74 1.71 1.24
CA GLY A 258 -11.52 1.63 0.45
C GLY A 258 -11.62 2.38 -0.89
N ALA A 259 -12.79 2.41 -1.53
CA ALA A 259 -13.03 3.11 -2.79
C ALA A 259 -12.99 4.64 -2.63
N ALA A 260 -13.32 5.16 -1.44
CA ALA A 260 -13.20 6.60 -1.15
C ALA A 260 -11.77 7.13 -1.41
N ASN A 261 -10.75 6.26 -1.32
CA ASN A 261 -9.35 6.58 -1.63
C ASN A 261 -9.11 7.12 -3.03
N ALA A 262 -9.96 6.77 -3.99
CA ALA A 262 -9.84 7.27 -5.35
C ALA A 262 -10.08 8.78 -5.44
N VAL A 263 -10.74 9.37 -4.44
CA VAL A 263 -11.12 10.80 -4.40
C VAL A 263 -10.49 11.53 -3.22
N SER A 264 -10.58 10.96 -2.02
CA SER A 264 -10.13 11.59 -0.77
C SER A 264 -8.63 11.83 -0.71
N ARG A 265 -7.81 10.84 -1.10
CA ARG A 265 -6.35 10.97 -1.18
C ARG A 265 -5.93 12.05 -2.18
N PRO A 266 -6.35 12.01 -3.46
CA PRO A 266 -6.07 13.09 -4.40
C PRO A 266 -6.57 14.45 -3.88
N GLY A 267 -7.74 14.49 -3.26
CA GLY A 267 -8.28 15.69 -2.60
C GLY A 267 -7.32 16.26 -1.54
N GLY A 268 -6.75 15.40 -0.69
CA GLY A 268 -5.69 15.78 0.26
C GLY A 268 -4.44 16.32 -0.45
N GLY A 269 -4.01 15.69 -1.55
CA GLY A 269 -2.91 16.20 -2.38
C GLY A 269 -3.19 17.59 -2.97
N MET A 270 -4.41 17.81 -3.48
CA MET A 270 -4.86 19.12 -3.98
C MET A 270 -4.85 20.19 -2.89
N VAL A 271 -5.35 19.86 -1.69
CA VAL A 271 -5.33 20.76 -0.53
C VAL A 271 -3.89 21.09 -0.14
N SER A 272 -2.99 20.10 -0.14
CA SER A 272 -1.56 20.35 0.14
C SER A 272 -0.95 21.31 -0.88
N ASP A 273 -1.20 21.10 -2.17
CA ASP A 273 -0.62 21.94 -3.22
C ASP A 273 -1.23 23.35 -3.24
N ALA A 274 -2.52 23.49 -2.91
CA ALA A 274 -3.18 24.78 -2.74
C ALA A 274 -2.63 25.56 -1.53
N MET A 275 -2.57 24.92 -0.36
CA MET A 275 -2.03 25.54 0.87
C MET A 275 -0.53 25.82 0.75
N GLY A 276 0.20 24.97 0.01
CA GLY A 276 1.60 25.18 -0.33
C GLY A 276 1.84 26.42 -1.19
N ARG A 277 0.92 26.75 -2.12
CA ARG A 277 1.00 27.98 -2.93
C ARG A 277 0.69 29.23 -2.11
N ARG A 278 -0.29 29.16 -1.20
CA ARG A 278 -0.76 30.34 -0.45
C ARG A 278 0.09 30.66 0.80
N PHE A 279 0.53 29.63 1.52
CA PHE A 279 1.19 29.77 2.84
C PHE A 279 2.53 29.02 2.93
N GLY A 280 3.07 28.55 1.80
CA GLY A 280 4.35 27.82 1.75
C GLY A 280 4.32 26.50 2.53
N MET A 281 5.48 26.08 3.04
CA MET A 281 5.63 24.81 3.79
C MET A 281 4.83 24.81 5.10
N ARG A 282 4.65 25.97 5.74
CA ARG A 282 3.83 26.08 6.95
C ARG A 282 2.37 25.73 6.66
N GLY A 283 1.85 26.18 5.52
CA GLY A 283 0.51 25.82 5.06
C GLY A 283 0.29 24.32 4.94
N ARG A 284 1.23 23.62 4.27
CA ARG A 284 1.16 22.15 4.10
C ARG A 284 1.14 21.42 5.44
N LEU A 285 1.99 21.82 6.38
CA LEU A 285 2.07 21.22 7.71
C LEU A 285 0.82 21.48 8.57
N TRP A 286 0.31 22.72 8.55
CA TRP A 286 -0.93 23.05 9.27
C TRP A 286 -2.15 22.32 8.71
N SER A 287 -2.26 22.20 7.38
CA SER A 287 -3.33 21.40 6.77
C SER A 287 -3.23 19.92 7.13
N LEU A 288 -2.02 19.35 7.14
CA LEU A 288 -1.79 17.96 7.54
C LEU A 288 -2.21 17.73 9.00
N TRP A 289 -1.76 18.61 9.90
CA TRP A 289 -2.12 18.54 11.32
C TRP A 289 -3.63 18.64 11.53
N ALA A 290 -4.29 19.64 10.95
CA ALA A 290 -5.72 19.85 11.12
C ALA A 290 -6.57 18.67 10.62
N VAL A 291 -6.28 18.16 9.42
CA VAL A 291 -6.99 17.01 8.83
C VAL A 291 -6.72 15.74 9.63
N GLN A 292 -5.51 15.53 10.11
CA GLN A 292 -5.16 14.34 10.89
C GLN A 292 -5.78 14.36 12.29
N THR A 293 -5.81 15.52 12.97
CA THR A 293 -6.50 15.68 14.26
C THR A 293 -8.00 15.43 14.11
N LEU A 294 -8.62 15.97 13.06
CA LEU A 294 -10.04 15.74 12.78
C LEU A 294 -10.35 14.27 12.47
N GLY A 295 -9.49 13.60 11.69
CA GLY A 295 -9.57 12.16 11.47
C GLY A 295 -9.47 11.36 12.78
N GLY A 296 -8.54 11.73 13.67
CA GLY A 296 -8.40 11.12 14.99
C GLY A 296 -9.66 11.28 15.86
N LEU A 297 -10.23 12.49 15.90
CA LEU A 297 -11.48 12.76 16.62
C LEU A 297 -12.65 11.93 16.09
N LEU A 298 -12.80 11.85 14.76
CA LEU A 298 -13.83 11.02 14.13
C LEU A 298 -13.64 9.53 14.43
N GLY A 299 -12.40 9.06 14.57
CA GLY A 299 -12.10 7.69 15.01
C GLY A 299 -12.58 7.41 16.43
N VAL A 300 -12.43 8.37 17.35
CA VAL A 300 -12.96 8.27 18.72
C VAL A 300 -14.49 8.27 18.71
N VAL A 301 -15.10 9.13 17.91
CA VAL A 301 -16.57 9.19 17.76
C VAL A 301 -17.11 7.87 17.21
N LEU A 302 -16.46 7.29 16.19
CA LEU A 302 -16.86 6.00 15.62
C LEU A 302 -16.92 4.89 16.67
N GLY A 303 -15.97 4.87 17.61
CA GLY A 303 -15.95 3.92 18.73
C GLY A 303 -17.03 4.15 19.78
N ARG A 304 -17.69 5.32 19.80
CA ARG A 304 -18.75 5.68 20.76
C ARG A 304 -20.16 5.53 20.20
N VAL A 305 -20.31 5.57 18.88
CA VAL A 305 -21.61 5.48 18.21
C VAL A 305 -22.12 4.04 18.23
N GLY A 306 -23.37 3.86 18.66
CA GLY A 306 -24.01 2.55 18.83
C GLY A 306 -25.08 2.20 17.79
N THR A 307 -25.42 3.11 16.88
CA THR A 307 -26.47 2.91 15.87
C THR A 307 -25.86 2.69 14.49
N LEU A 308 -26.38 1.72 13.73
CA LEU A 308 -25.85 1.32 12.43
C LEU A 308 -25.64 2.52 11.47
N GLY A 309 -26.69 3.30 11.22
CA GLY A 309 -26.64 4.41 10.26
C GLY A 309 -25.63 5.50 10.64
N ALA A 310 -25.59 5.89 11.92
CA ALA A 310 -24.60 6.88 12.37
C ALA A 310 -23.17 6.31 12.34
N SER A 311 -22.96 5.03 12.63
CA SER A 311 -21.64 4.39 12.48
C SER A 311 -21.17 4.40 11.03
N MET A 312 -22.05 4.13 10.07
CA MET A 312 -21.73 4.22 8.64
C MET A 312 -21.39 5.65 8.20
N ALA A 313 -22.16 6.64 8.67
CA ALA A 313 -21.92 8.05 8.35
C ALA A 313 -20.59 8.56 8.92
N VAL A 314 -20.33 8.29 10.21
CA VAL A 314 -19.07 8.68 10.87
C VAL A 314 -17.89 7.94 10.26
N MET A 315 -18.05 6.67 9.90
CA MET A 315 -17.03 5.89 9.19
C MET A 315 -16.68 6.51 7.84
N PHE A 316 -17.67 6.92 7.05
CA PHE A 316 -17.41 7.55 5.74
C PHE A 316 -16.66 8.88 5.89
N LEU A 317 -17.06 9.72 6.85
CA LEU A 317 -16.35 10.96 7.17
C LEU A 317 -14.92 10.66 7.62
N PHE A 318 -14.76 9.73 8.57
CA PHE A 318 -13.47 9.27 9.05
C PHE A 318 -12.56 8.79 7.90
N ALA A 319 -13.10 8.02 6.95
CA ALA A 319 -12.39 7.57 5.75
C ALA A 319 -11.83 8.78 4.98
N VAL A 320 -12.69 9.76 4.66
CA VAL A 320 -12.29 10.95 3.89
C VAL A 320 -11.13 11.67 4.57
N PHE A 321 -11.18 11.90 5.88
CA PHE A 321 -10.13 12.63 6.60
C PHE A 321 -8.82 11.85 6.74
N VAL A 322 -8.88 10.55 7.08
CA VAL A 322 -7.68 9.72 7.22
C VAL A 322 -6.95 9.57 5.88
N GLN A 323 -7.71 9.34 4.81
CA GLN A 323 -7.18 9.17 3.47
C GLN A 323 -6.67 10.50 2.90
N ALA A 324 -7.36 11.62 3.15
CA ALA A 324 -6.86 12.95 2.81
C ALA A 324 -5.57 13.30 3.56
N ALA A 325 -5.42 12.89 4.83
CA ALA A 325 -4.18 13.06 5.59
C ALA A 325 -3.00 12.32 4.93
N ALA A 326 -3.23 11.10 4.42
CA ALA A 326 -2.21 10.38 3.64
C ALA A 326 -1.84 11.13 2.35
N GLY A 327 -2.83 11.70 1.64
CA GLY A 327 -2.61 12.55 0.47
C GLY A 327 -1.80 13.82 0.77
N LEU A 328 -2.11 14.51 1.87
CA LEU A 328 -1.39 15.69 2.35
C LEU A 328 0.07 15.38 2.66
N ALA A 329 0.35 14.21 3.24
CA ALA A 329 1.72 13.79 3.56
C ALA A 329 2.60 13.66 2.30
N PHE A 330 2.05 13.17 1.18
CA PHE A 330 2.79 13.11 -0.10
C PHE A 330 3.16 14.48 -0.65
N GLY A 331 2.42 15.53 -0.29
CA GLY A 331 2.77 16.90 -0.62
C GLY A 331 3.88 17.47 0.26
N VAL A 332 4.19 16.90 1.42
CA VAL A 332 5.23 17.41 2.34
C VAL A 332 6.56 16.69 2.11
N VAL A 333 6.52 15.37 1.93
CA VAL A 333 7.70 14.50 1.85
C VAL A 333 8.77 14.96 0.85
N PRO A 334 8.44 15.34 -0.40
CA PRO A 334 9.44 15.76 -1.40
C PRO A 334 10.26 17.00 -1.00
N PHE A 335 9.79 17.79 -0.04
CA PHE A 335 10.42 19.07 0.33
C PHE A 335 11.32 18.99 1.56
N VAL A 336 11.19 17.93 2.38
CA VAL A 336 11.86 17.87 3.69
C VAL A 336 13.31 17.39 3.60
N SER A 337 13.70 16.70 2.52
CA SER A 337 15.07 16.18 2.36
C SER A 337 15.70 16.51 1.02
N LYS A 338 15.83 17.79 0.63
CA LYS A 338 16.54 18.21 -0.61
C LYS A 338 17.99 17.68 -0.74
N ARG A 339 18.62 17.24 0.36
CA ARG A 339 19.98 16.66 0.35
C ARG A 339 20.02 15.16 0.04
N PHE A 340 18.88 14.47 0.16
CA PHE A 340 18.76 13.04 -0.09
C PHE A 340 17.45 12.70 -0.83
N VAL A 341 16.90 13.62 -1.64
CA VAL A 341 15.77 13.29 -2.54
C VAL A 341 16.33 12.39 -3.64
N ILE A 342 16.44 11.13 -3.27
CA ILE A 342 16.14 9.97 -4.11
C ILE A 342 15.25 9.17 -3.16
N LEU A 343 13.96 9.50 -3.17
CA LEU A 343 12.94 8.87 -2.34
C LEU A 343 12.00 8.15 -3.28
#